data_AF-A0A502WLY9-F1
#
_entry.id   AF-A0A502WLY9-F1
#
_cell.length_a   1.000
_cell.length_b   1.000
_cell.length_c   1.000
_cell.angle_alpha   90.00
_cell.angle_beta   90.00
_cell.angle_gamma   90.00
#
_symmetry.space_group_name_H-M   'P 1'
#
loop_
_entity.id
_entity.type
_entity.pdbx_description
1 polymer ?
#
loop_
_entity_poly.entity_id
_entity_poly.type
_entity_poly.pdbx_seq_one_letter_code
_entity_poly.pdbx_strand_id
1 'polypeptide(L)'
;MSRRRPPYIELRRPVYIGCEGASEVGYAGFLQDLIRDANLPVHLHVDELGPGTGDPLSRIEMAVLRLKLLQRKRRAPAERFALLDFDQAERDPQRAERTRKLAADNGITILWQRPCFEAMLLRHLEGKAANRPPDTPGAVKALEKEWPEYKKPMTRANLARRINRDAVLRAAGVEAELQALLRSIGVL
;
A
#
# COMPACT_ATOMS: atom_id res chain seq x y z
N MET A 1 44.68 -19.40 14.27
CA MET A 1 43.50 -18.53 14.52
C MET A 1 42.64 -18.52 13.26
N SER A 2 41.53 -19.27 13.26
CA SER A 2 40.64 -19.35 12.08
C SER A 2 39.82 -18.06 11.97
N ARG A 3 40.04 -17.27 10.91
CA ARG A 3 39.24 -16.08 10.62
C ARG A 3 37.83 -16.56 10.21
N ARG A 4 36.86 -16.45 11.13
CA ARG A 4 35.43 -16.62 10.81
C ARG A 4 35.10 -15.67 9.65
N ARG A 5 34.69 -16.24 8.50
CA ARG A 5 34.10 -15.45 7.42
C ARG A 5 32.87 -14.73 7.99
N PRO A 6 32.69 -13.42 7.72
CA PRO A 6 31.46 -12.74 8.08
C PRO A 6 30.26 -13.50 7.50
N PRO A 7 29.15 -13.63 8.25
CA PRO A 7 27.93 -14.23 7.71
C PRO A 7 27.49 -13.46 6.46
N TYR A 8 27.07 -14.18 5.42
CA TYR A 8 26.49 -13.58 4.22
C TYR A 8 25.21 -12.84 4.61
N ILE A 9 25.17 -11.53 4.36
CA ILE A 9 23.98 -10.70 4.54
C ILE A 9 23.36 -10.55 3.15
N GLU A 10 22.19 -11.17 2.96
CA GLU A 10 21.43 -11.00 1.72
C GLU A 10 20.99 -9.54 1.59
N LEU A 11 21.30 -8.93 0.45
CA LEU A 11 20.92 -7.54 0.18
C LEU A 11 19.41 -7.46 -0.01
N ARG A 12 18.75 -6.64 0.81
CA ARG A 12 17.30 -6.45 0.70
C ARG A 12 16.95 -5.68 -0.57
N ARG A 13 16.16 -6.28 -1.44
CA ARG A 13 15.60 -5.63 -2.63
C ARG A 13 14.62 -4.53 -2.20
N PRO A 14 14.81 -3.27 -2.61
CA PRO A 14 13.89 -2.21 -2.26
C PRO A 14 12.65 -2.25 -3.17
N VAL A 15 11.47 -1.98 -2.61
CA VAL A 15 10.20 -1.77 -3.33
C VAL A 15 9.62 -0.44 -2.91
N TYR A 16 9.25 0.41 -3.87
CA TYR A 16 8.69 1.74 -3.60
C TYR A 16 7.19 1.66 -3.32
N ILE A 17 6.71 2.31 -2.27
CA ILE A 17 5.29 2.44 -1.93
C ILE A 17 4.95 3.91 -1.67
N GLY A 18 4.26 4.54 -2.63
CA GLY A 18 3.66 5.86 -2.46
C GLY A 18 2.31 5.74 -1.75
N CYS A 19 2.16 6.40 -0.60
CA CYS A 19 0.97 6.36 0.23
C CYS A 19 0.21 7.67 0.12
N GLU A 20 -1.10 7.60 -0.08
CA GLU A 20 -1.98 8.76 -0.06
C GLU A 20 -1.86 9.58 1.24
N GLY A 21 -1.91 8.92 2.40
CA GLY A 21 -1.71 9.57 3.69
C GLY A 21 -1.27 8.62 4.80
N ALA A 22 -1.41 9.08 6.04
CA ALA A 22 -0.91 8.38 7.22
C ALA A 22 -1.52 6.98 7.44
N SER A 23 -2.73 6.71 6.95
CA SER A 23 -3.38 5.39 7.11
C SER A 23 -2.69 4.34 6.24
N GLU A 24 -2.39 4.68 4.99
CA GLU A 24 -1.70 3.82 4.04
C GLU A 24 -0.23 3.65 4.44
N VAL A 25 0.40 4.69 5.00
CA VAL A 25 1.75 4.60 5.60
C VAL A 25 1.75 3.57 6.74
N GLY A 26 0.75 3.61 7.62
CA GLY A 26 0.57 2.62 8.69
C GLY A 26 0.45 1.21 8.15
N TYR A 27 -0.32 1.02 7.09
CA TYR A 27 -0.51 -0.27 6.43
C TYR A 27 0.76 -0.78 5.73
N ALA A 28 1.46 0.06 4.98
CA ALA A 28 2.74 -0.29 4.38
C ALA A 28 3.78 -0.66 5.45
N GLY A 29 3.80 0.05 6.58
CA GLY A 29 4.62 -0.30 7.74
C GLY A 29 4.28 -1.68 8.33
N PHE A 30 3.00 -2.03 8.38
CA PHE A 30 2.56 -3.37 8.78
C PHE A 30 2.98 -4.45 7.76
N LEU A 31 2.90 -4.19 6.45
CA LEU A 31 3.42 -5.11 5.44
C LEU A 31 4.93 -5.32 5.56
N GLN A 32 5.69 -4.27 5.92
CA GLN A 32 7.12 -4.39 6.24
C GLN A 32 7.37 -5.29 7.45
N ASP A 33 6.48 -5.28 8.44
CA ASP A 33 6.55 -6.21 9.58
C ASP A 33 6.33 -7.66 9.12
N LEU A 34 5.34 -7.93 8.25
CA LEU A 34 5.12 -9.27 7.67
C LEU A 34 6.33 -9.77 6.86
N ILE A 35 6.95 -8.89 6.07
CA ILE A 35 8.19 -9.20 5.32
C ILE A 35 9.31 -9.61 6.27
N ARG A 36 9.48 -8.86 7.37
CA ARG A 36 10.52 -9.14 8.37
C ARG A 36 10.25 -10.46 9.07
N ASP A 37 9.01 -10.70 9.49
CA ASP A 37 8.64 -11.91 10.24
C ASP A 37 8.77 -13.17 9.37
N ALA A 38 8.57 -13.05 8.06
CA ALA A 38 8.84 -14.10 7.06
C ALA A 38 10.32 -14.19 6.64
N ASN A 39 11.21 -13.37 7.21
CA ASN A 39 12.63 -13.27 6.86
C ASN A 39 12.89 -13.10 5.35
N LEU A 40 12.05 -12.31 4.68
CA LEU A 40 12.15 -12.06 3.24
C LEU A 40 13.20 -10.96 2.97
N PRO A 41 14.05 -11.10 1.93
CA PRO A 41 15.08 -10.12 1.58
C PRO A 41 14.48 -8.93 0.82
N VAL A 42 13.44 -8.30 1.36
CA VAL A 42 12.73 -7.16 0.77
C VAL A 42 12.66 -6.01 1.77
N HIS A 43 12.75 -4.78 1.27
CA HIS A 43 12.55 -3.58 2.07
C HIS A 43 11.58 -2.62 1.38
N LEU A 44 10.59 -2.11 2.11
CA LEU A 44 9.66 -1.12 1.60
C LEU A 44 10.21 0.28 1.80
N HIS A 45 10.38 1.01 0.71
CA HIS A 45 10.61 2.44 0.71
C HIS A 45 9.25 3.15 0.68
N VAL A 46 8.77 3.52 1.87
CA VAL A 46 7.44 4.12 2.07
C VAL A 46 7.55 5.64 2.04
N ASP A 47 6.84 6.27 1.11
CA ASP A 47 6.72 7.73 1.00
C ASP A 47 5.27 8.15 1.21
N GLU A 48 5.03 9.11 2.10
CA GLU A 48 3.75 9.81 2.18
C GLU A 48 3.71 10.91 1.11
N LEU A 49 2.74 10.83 0.18
CA LEU A 49 2.61 11.73 -0.96
C LEU A 49 1.96 13.09 -0.58
N GLY A 50 1.62 13.26 0.69
CA GLY A 50 1.28 14.51 1.36
C GLY A 50 -0.18 14.60 1.81
N PRO A 51 -0.47 15.12 3.01
CA PRO A 51 -1.83 15.52 3.38
C PRO A 51 -2.20 16.78 2.58
N GLY A 52 -3.31 16.73 1.84
CA GLY A 52 -3.85 17.90 1.13
C GLY A 52 -3.20 18.23 -0.23
N THR A 53 -2.27 17.40 -0.72
CA THR A 53 -2.05 17.33 -2.17
C THR A 53 -3.34 16.79 -2.79
N GLY A 54 -3.84 17.51 -3.80
CA GLY A 54 -5.13 17.28 -4.44
C GLY A 54 -5.29 15.89 -5.07
N ASP A 55 -6.24 15.77 -5.97
CA ASP A 55 -6.66 14.56 -6.67
C ASP A 55 -5.55 13.53 -7.05
N PRO A 56 -5.93 12.27 -7.33
CA PRO A 56 -4.99 11.18 -7.62
C PRO A 56 -3.85 11.50 -8.61
N LEU A 57 -4.06 12.40 -9.57
CA LEU A 57 -3.02 12.80 -10.53
C LEU A 57 -1.85 13.50 -9.83
N SER A 58 -2.13 14.47 -8.97
CA SER A 58 -1.10 15.22 -8.25
C SER A 58 -0.28 14.33 -7.31
N ARG A 59 -0.90 13.28 -6.75
CA ARG A 59 -0.20 12.27 -5.94
C ARG A 59 0.78 11.46 -6.79
N ILE A 60 0.39 11.03 -7.99
CA ILE A 60 1.29 10.34 -8.91
C ILE A 60 2.41 11.27 -9.41
N GLU A 61 2.12 12.54 -9.70
CA GLU A 61 3.16 13.53 -10.04
C GLU A 61 4.22 13.64 -8.94
N MET A 62 3.77 13.69 -7.67
CA MET A 62 4.67 13.70 -6.51
C MET A 62 5.50 12.41 -6.44
N ALA A 63 4.89 11.23 -6.62
CA ALA A 63 5.60 9.96 -6.64
C ALA A 63 6.68 9.92 -7.73
N VAL A 64 6.37 10.42 -8.93
CA VAL A 64 7.32 10.53 -10.05
C VAL A 64 8.48 11.46 -9.69
N LEU A 65 8.22 12.61 -9.06
CA LEU A 65 9.27 13.52 -8.59
C LEU A 65 10.18 12.84 -7.57
N ARG A 66 9.63 12.12 -6.59
CA ARG A 66 10.40 11.36 -5.58
C ARG A 66 11.25 10.27 -6.22
N LEU A 67 10.69 9.50 -7.15
CA LEU A 67 11.39 8.45 -7.88
C LEU A 67 12.53 9.02 -8.74
N LYS A 68 12.35 10.17 -9.41
CA LYS A 68 13.42 10.86 -10.14
C LYS A 68 14.58 11.27 -9.22
N LEU A 69 14.27 11.73 -8.01
CA LEU A 69 15.31 12.07 -7.01
C LEU A 69 16.07 10.81 -6.55
N LEU A 70 15.38 9.68 -6.35
CA LEU A 70 16.02 8.40 -6.03
C LEU A 70 16.86 7.86 -7.20
N GLN A 71 16.40 8.07 -8.44
CA GLN A 71 17.10 7.64 -9.64
C GLN A 71 18.43 8.38 -9.81
N ARG A 72 18.44 9.70 -9.56
CA ARG A 72 19.69 10.50 -9.54
C ARG A 72 20.71 9.96 -8.53
N LYS A 73 20.23 9.39 -7.42
CA LYS A 73 21.06 8.74 -6.39
C LYS A 73 21.38 7.27 -6.69
N ARG A 74 20.96 6.74 -7.86
CA ARG A 74 21.06 5.32 -8.25
C ARG A 74 20.42 4.36 -7.24
N ARG A 75 19.31 4.80 -6.63
CA ARG A 75 18.57 4.08 -5.57
C ARG A 75 17.09 3.89 -5.89
N ALA A 76 16.64 4.22 -7.09
CA ALA A 76 15.24 4.07 -7.47
C ALA A 76 14.86 2.57 -7.49
N PRO A 77 13.85 2.15 -6.71
CA PRO A 77 13.33 0.79 -6.77
C PRO A 77 12.80 0.45 -8.17
N ALA A 78 12.92 -0.81 -8.57
CA ALA A 78 12.38 -1.31 -9.83
C ALA A 78 10.86 -1.45 -9.72
N GLU A 79 10.39 -2.12 -8.67
CA GLU A 79 8.97 -2.27 -8.36
C GLU A 79 8.45 -1.07 -7.57
N ARG A 80 7.32 -0.54 -8.03
CA ARG A 80 6.75 0.73 -7.54
C ARG A 80 5.25 0.60 -7.48
N PHE A 81 4.69 0.93 -6.32
CA PHE A 81 3.26 0.93 -6.09
C PHE A 81 2.80 2.27 -5.55
N ALA A 82 1.54 2.61 -5.79
CA ALA A 82 0.87 3.74 -5.16
C ALA A 82 -0.48 3.29 -4.59
N LEU A 83 -0.74 3.58 -3.32
CA LEU A 83 -2.00 3.28 -2.63
C LEU A 83 -2.84 4.56 -2.64
N LEU A 84 -3.94 4.55 -3.41
CA LEU A 84 -4.80 5.71 -3.64
C LEU A 84 -6.27 5.35 -3.49
N ASP A 85 -7.05 6.24 -2.87
CA ASP A 85 -8.50 6.15 -2.81
C ASP A 85 -9.11 6.33 -4.21
N PHE A 86 -10.19 5.59 -4.50
CA PHE A 86 -10.85 5.63 -5.80
C PHE A 86 -11.95 6.69 -5.89
N ASP A 87 -12.46 7.19 -4.77
CA ASP A 87 -13.60 8.10 -4.72
C ASP A 87 -13.42 9.37 -5.58
N GLN A 88 -12.21 9.93 -5.63
CA GLN A 88 -11.89 11.09 -6.47
C GLN A 88 -11.70 10.71 -7.95
N ALA A 89 -11.16 9.52 -8.21
CA ALA A 89 -11.01 8.99 -9.57
C ALA A 89 -12.37 8.66 -10.21
N GLU A 90 -13.37 8.33 -9.40
CA GLU A 90 -14.75 8.09 -9.86
C GLU A 90 -15.44 9.37 -10.35
N ARG A 91 -15.16 10.50 -9.68
CA ARG A 91 -15.78 11.81 -9.99
C ARG A 91 -15.24 12.45 -11.27
N ASP A 92 -14.01 12.12 -11.67
CA ASP A 92 -13.39 12.65 -12.89
C ASP A 92 -12.66 11.52 -13.67
N PRO A 93 -13.39 10.78 -14.53
CA PRO A 93 -12.82 9.68 -15.30
C PRO A 93 -11.68 10.08 -16.24
N GLN A 94 -11.72 11.30 -16.80
CA GLN A 94 -10.64 11.79 -17.68
C GLN A 94 -9.35 12.01 -16.88
N ARG A 95 -9.46 12.54 -15.66
CA ARG A 95 -8.32 12.71 -14.77
C ARG A 95 -7.83 11.39 -14.19
N ALA A 96 -8.73 10.45 -13.90
CA ALA A 96 -8.35 9.08 -13.55
C ALA A 96 -7.54 8.42 -14.67
N GLU A 97 -7.93 8.62 -15.94
CA GLU A 97 -7.19 8.07 -17.07
C GLU A 97 -5.81 8.70 -17.24
N ARG A 98 -5.70 10.02 -17.09
CA ARG A 98 -4.39 10.70 -17.03
C ARG A 98 -3.52 10.18 -15.90
N THR A 99 -4.11 9.90 -14.74
CA THR A 99 -3.42 9.33 -13.58
C THR A 99 -2.86 7.94 -13.90
N ARG A 100 -3.68 7.07 -14.51
CA ARG A 100 -3.24 5.72 -14.95
C ARG A 100 -2.12 5.81 -15.97
N LYS A 101 -2.27 6.68 -16.98
CA LYS A 101 -1.25 6.89 -18.00
C LYS A 101 0.07 7.35 -17.39
N LEU A 102 0.05 8.38 -16.53
CA LEU A 102 1.26 8.88 -15.88
C LEU A 102 1.93 7.82 -15.01
N ALA A 103 1.15 7.04 -14.27
CA ALA A 103 1.68 5.94 -13.45
C ALA A 103 2.31 4.85 -14.33
N ALA A 104 1.62 4.42 -15.40
CA ALA A 104 2.12 3.42 -16.34
C ALA A 104 3.42 3.87 -17.04
N ASP A 105 3.47 5.12 -17.52
CA ASP A 105 4.65 5.72 -18.17
C ASP A 105 5.87 5.76 -17.24
N ASN A 106 5.65 5.67 -15.91
CA ASN A 106 6.70 5.65 -14.89
C ASN A 106 6.83 4.31 -14.16
N GLY A 107 6.17 3.25 -14.65
CA GLY A 107 6.23 1.91 -14.07
C GLY A 107 5.68 1.82 -12.64
N ILE A 108 4.68 2.64 -12.31
CA ILE A 108 4.00 2.64 -11.00
C ILE A 108 2.69 1.87 -11.15
N THR A 109 2.51 0.81 -10.36
CA THR A 109 1.23 0.10 -10.25
C THR A 109 0.35 0.78 -9.20
N ILE A 110 -0.80 1.30 -9.61
CA ILE A 110 -1.75 1.91 -8.66
C ILE A 110 -2.62 0.83 -8.05
N LEU A 111 -2.65 0.74 -6.73
CA LEU A 111 -3.61 -0.02 -5.95
C LEU A 111 -4.80 0.91 -5.64
N TRP A 112 -5.83 0.84 -6.48
CA TRP A 112 -7.06 1.61 -6.31
C TRP A 112 -7.90 1.04 -5.17
N GLN A 113 -8.01 1.78 -4.08
CA GLN A 113 -8.78 1.38 -2.92
C GLN A 113 -10.23 1.81 -3.12
N ARG A 114 -11.14 0.85 -3.34
CA ARG A 114 -12.52 1.13 -3.76
C ARG A 114 -13.53 0.97 -2.62
N PRO A 115 -14.32 2.00 -2.28
CA PRO A 115 -14.16 3.42 -2.66
C PRO A 115 -12.97 4.12 -1.97
N CYS A 116 -12.52 3.61 -0.82
CA CYS A 116 -11.41 4.16 -0.06
C CYS A 116 -10.63 3.07 0.71
N PHE A 117 -9.58 3.47 1.43
CA PHE A 117 -8.76 2.60 2.27
C PHE A 117 -9.56 1.79 3.31
N GLU A 118 -10.54 2.40 3.99
CA GLU A 118 -11.38 1.68 4.96
C GLU A 118 -12.17 0.54 4.32
N ALA A 119 -12.62 0.71 3.07
CA ALA A 119 -13.30 -0.35 2.33
C ALA A 119 -12.36 -1.51 1.99
N MET A 120 -11.08 -1.23 1.72
CA MET A 120 -10.06 -2.26 1.54
C MET A 120 -9.75 -2.95 2.88
N LEU A 121 -9.62 -2.21 3.98
CA LEU A 121 -9.43 -2.78 5.33
C LEU A 121 -10.56 -3.72 5.73
N LEU A 122 -11.82 -3.38 5.42
CA LEU A 122 -12.97 -4.24 5.70
C LEU A 122 -12.81 -5.65 5.12
N ARG A 123 -12.19 -5.77 3.94
CA ARG A 123 -11.99 -7.05 3.23
C ARG A 123 -10.96 -7.96 3.90
N HIS A 124 -10.17 -7.43 4.83
CA HIS A 124 -9.23 -8.20 5.65
C HIS A 124 -9.96 -8.97 6.76
N LEU A 125 -11.13 -8.47 7.19
CA LEU A 125 -11.89 -9.08 8.28
C LEU A 125 -12.55 -10.39 7.83
N GLU A 126 -12.65 -11.33 8.77
CA GLU A 126 -13.26 -12.63 8.53
C GLU A 126 -14.73 -12.50 8.11
N GLY A 127 -15.12 -13.22 7.05
CA GLY A 127 -16.47 -13.14 6.48
C GLY A 127 -16.80 -11.84 5.75
N LYS A 128 -15.85 -10.90 5.58
CA LYS A 128 -16.09 -9.58 4.98
C LYS A 128 -15.35 -9.35 3.66
N ALA A 129 -14.66 -10.36 3.12
CA ALA A 129 -13.91 -10.22 1.86
C ALA A 129 -14.77 -9.72 0.68
N ALA A 130 -16.05 -10.13 0.62
CA ALA A 130 -16.98 -9.69 -0.43
C ALA A 130 -17.68 -8.35 -0.13
N ASN A 131 -17.46 -7.73 1.03
CA ASN A 131 -18.13 -6.48 1.36
C ASN A 131 -17.59 -5.35 0.46
N ARG A 132 -18.52 -4.68 -0.22
CA ARG A 132 -18.25 -3.56 -1.15
C ARG A 132 -19.20 -2.40 -0.83
N PRO A 133 -18.97 -1.65 0.26
CA PRO A 133 -19.72 -0.43 0.52
C PRO A 133 -19.64 0.51 -0.69
N PRO A 134 -20.72 1.20 -1.06
CA PRO A 134 -20.77 1.98 -2.31
C PRO A 134 -19.97 3.28 -2.26
N ASP A 135 -19.75 3.84 -1.07
CA ASP A 135 -19.09 5.13 -0.88
C ASP A 135 -18.20 5.16 0.38
N THR A 136 -17.38 6.21 0.49
CA THR A 136 -16.46 6.42 1.61
C THR A 136 -17.19 6.46 2.97
N PRO A 137 -18.30 7.21 3.16
CA PRO A 137 -19.02 7.21 4.45
C PRO A 137 -19.58 5.84 4.83
N GLY A 138 -20.13 5.09 3.87
CA GLY A 138 -20.63 3.74 4.07
C GLY A 138 -19.52 2.75 4.42
N ALA A 139 -18.34 2.90 3.81
CA ALA A 139 -17.16 2.11 4.13
C ALA A 139 -16.67 2.33 5.57
N VAL A 140 -16.56 3.59 5.99
CA VAL A 140 -16.18 3.96 7.36
C VAL A 140 -17.18 3.37 8.37
N LYS A 141 -18.48 3.60 8.17
CA LYS A 141 -19.53 3.08 9.07
C LYS A 141 -19.53 1.55 9.16
N ALA A 142 -19.33 0.88 8.02
CA ALA A 142 -19.25 -0.58 7.98
C ALA A 142 -18.00 -1.09 8.74
N LEU A 143 -16.85 -0.43 8.57
CA LEU A 143 -15.63 -0.80 9.28
C LEU A 143 -15.76 -0.57 10.78
N GLU A 144 -16.23 0.59 11.22
CA GLU A 144 -16.42 0.92 12.65
C GLU A 144 -17.40 -0.05 13.33
N LYS A 145 -18.41 -0.55 12.61
CA LYS A 145 -19.33 -1.56 13.14
C LYS A 145 -18.63 -2.90 13.41
N GLU A 146 -17.73 -3.33 12.53
CA GLU A 146 -17.03 -4.63 12.62
C GLU A 146 -15.72 -4.54 13.43
N TRP A 147 -15.22 -3.32 13.60
CA TRP A 147 -14.02 -2.98 14.35
C TRP A 147 -14.24 -1.69 15.14
N PRO A 148 -14.96 -1.76 16.29
CA PRO A 148 -15.31 -0.60 17.11
C PRO A 148 -14.10 0.21 17.63
N GLU A 149 -12.94 -0.43 17.78
CA GLU A 149 -11.71 0.23 18.19
C GLU A 149 -10.98 0.97 17.06
N TYR A 150 -11.50 0.94 15.82
CA TYR A 150 -10.89 1.60 14.68
C TYR A 150 -10.86 3.12 14.87
N LYS A 151 -9.69 3.73 14.65
CA LYS A 151 -9.49 5.19 14.68
C LYS A 151 -8.54 5.60 13.58
N LYS A 152 -9.01 6.45 12.66
CA LYS A 152 -8.19 6.98 11.55
C LYS A 152 -7.26 8.11 12.05
N PRO A 153 -5.95 8.10 11.70
CA PRO A 153 -5.21 7.02 11.07
C PRO A 153 -4.80 5.92 12.06
N MET A 154 -4.83 4.66 11.62
CA MET A 154 -4.27 3.54 12.41
C MET A 154 -2.77 3.40 12.17
N THR A 155 -2.00 3.29 13.25
CA THR A 155 -0.56 2.97 13.16
C THR A 155 -0.35 1.51 12.76
N ARG A 156 0.85 1.16 12.28
CA ARG A 156 1.24 -0.24 12.00
C ARG A 156 0.97 -1.18 13.17
N ALA A 157 1.23 -0.72 14.41
CA ALA A 157 1.02 -1.52 15.62
C ALA A 157 -0.47 -1.71 15.93
N ASN A 158 -1.30 -0.70 15.68
CA ASN A 158 -2.75 -0.81 15.85
C ASN A 158 -3.36 -1.76 14.81
N LEU A 159 -2.87 -1.71 13.56
CA LEU A 159 -3.31 -2.64 12.51
C LEU A 159 -2.95 -4.09 12.86
N ALA A 160 -1.70 -4.32 13.30
CA ALA A 160 -1.20 -5.65 13.66
C ALA A 160 -1.96 -6.32 14.82
N ARG A 161 -2.69 -5.57 15.65
CA ARG A 161 -3.54 -6.13 16.71
C ARG A 161 -4.78 -6.86 16.20
N ARG A 162 -5.22 -6.54 14.97
CA ARG A 162 -6.47 -7.08 14.40
C ARG A 162 -6.25 -7.82 13.09
N ILE A 163 -5.28 -7.38 12.30
CA ILE A 163 -4.97 -7.93 10.98
C ILE A 163 -3.64 -8.68 11.10
N ASN A 164 -3.61 -9.92 10.63
CA ASN A 164 -2.42 -10.75 10.52
C ASN A 164 -2.17 -11.11 9.04
N ARG A 165 -1.19 -11.99 8.78
CA ARG A 165 -0.89 -12.45 7.42
C ARG A 165 -2.11 -13.05 6.72
N ASP A 166 -2.89 -13.91 7.38
CA ASP A 166 -4.06 -14.55 6.78
C ASP A 166 -5.13 -13.54 6.38
N ALA A 167 -5.33 -12.49 7.19
CA ALA A 167 -6.23 -11.40 6.89
C ALA A 167 -5.78 -10.61 5.63
N VAL A 168 -4.48 -10.41 5.44
CA VAL A 168 -3.91 -9.79 4.24
C VAL A 168 -4.07 -10.69 3.01
N LEU A 169 -3.82 -11.99 3.15
CA LEU A 169 -4.03 -12.97 2.07
C LEU A 169 -5.51 -13.06 1.66
N ARG A 170 -6.43 -12.96 2.64
CA ARG A 170 -7.87 -12.91 2.41
C ARG A 170 -8.26 -11.70 1.55
N ALA A 171 -7.77 -10.52 1.91
CA ALA A 171 -8.02 -9.32 1.11
C ALA A 171 -7.42 -9.43 -0.30
N ALA A 172 -6.20 -9.98 -0.43
CA ALA A 172 -5.57 -10.22 -1.73
C ALA A 172 -6.29 -11.27 -2.60
N GLY A 173 -7.15 -12.10 -2.02
CA GLY A 173 -8.03 -12.98 -2.78
C GLY A 173 -9.09 -12.23 -3.60
N VAL A 174 -9.37 -10.97 -3.26
CA VAL A 174 -10.45 -10.16 -3.84
C VAL A 174 -10.01 -8.75 -4.28
N GLU A 175 -8.74 -8.43 -4.09
CA GLU A 175 -8.07 -7.18 -4.49
C GLU A 175 -6.88 -7.51 -5.39
N ALA A 176 -7.04 -7.37 -6.71
CA ALA A 176 -6.02 -7.80 -7.68
C ALA A 176 -4.70 -7.05 -7.53
N GLU A 177 -4.76 -5.73 -7.28
CA GLU A 177 -3.57 -4.90 -7.14
C GLU A 177 -2.87 -5.10 -5.79
N LEU A 178 -3.63 -5.43 -4.73
CA LEU A 178 -3.03 -5.90 -3.48
C LEU A 178 -2.34 -7.25 -3.69
N GLN A 179 -2.96 -8.17 -4.42
CA GLN A 179 -2.32 -9.45 -4.77
C GLN A 179 -1.00 -9.24 -5.52
N ALA A 180 -0.98 -8.33 -6.50
CA ALA A 180 0.22 -7.99 -7.25
C ALA A 180 1.32 -7.41 -6.33
N LEU A 181 0.96 -6.53 -5.40
CA LEU A 181 1.87 -6.03 -4.37
C LEU A 181 2.44 -7.17 -3.52
N LEU A 182 1.59 -8.05 -2.98
CA LEU A 182 2.03 -9.16 -2.11
C LEU A 182 2.94 -10.15 -2.83
N ARG A 183 2.65 -10.48 -4.10
CA ARG A 183 3.55 -11.28 -4.97
C ARG A 183 4.89 -10.60 -5.15
N SER A 184 4.88 -9.28 -5.42
CA SER A 184 6.10 -8.50 -5.61
C SER A 184 6.99 -8.49 -4.37
N ILE A 185 6.42 -8.53 -3.16
CA ILE A 185 7.18 -8.54 -1.89
C ILE A 185 7.42 -9.93 -1.32
N GLY A 186 6.92 -11.01 -1.96
CA GLY A 186 7.12 -12.40 -1.56
C GLY A 186 6.27 -12.89 -0.38
N VAL A 187 5.20 -12.16 -0.03
CA VAL A 187 4.31 -12.53 1.10
C VAL A 187 3.20 -13.49 0.68
N LEU A 188 2.87 -13.52 -0.62
CA LEU A 188 2.02 -14.53 -1.27
C LEU A 188 2.89 -15.69 -1.77
#